data_AF-A0A9Q1HBD9-F1
#
_entry.id   AF-A0A9Q1HBD9-F1
#
_cell.length_a   1.000
_cell.length_b   1.000
_cell.length_c   1.000
_cell.angle_alpha   90.00
_cell.angle_beta   90.00
_cell.angle_gamma   90.00
#
_symmetry.space_group_name_H-M   'P 1'
#
loop_
_entity.id
_entity.type
_entity.pdbx_description
1 polymer ?
#
loop_
_entity_poly.entity_id
_entity_poly.type
_entity_poly.pdbx_seq_one_letter_code
_entity_poly.pdbx_strand_id
1 'polypeptide(L)'
;MPWYFNGGQNNRTVNENWKLIKSFLERTVKKNVPTKRTGTKTSLPWVTDSIRKLIRRRDRLHAIFKKTNNNKLRDKWADLRSRIKKEVQISHTNYVNGMIGDIKHDTKPFWRYINGKKKKNMVFPLLKRIAN
;
A
#
# COMPACT_ATOMS: atom_id res chain seq x y z
N MET A 1 -30.84 21.27 -6.24
CA MET A 1 -30.81 21.02 -7.70
C MET A 1 -29.72 21.87 -8.33
N PRO A 2 -28.91 21.36 -9.29
CA PRO A 2 -27.91 22.18 -9.96
C PRO A 2 -28.60 23.34 -10.69
N TRP A 3 -28.20 24.58 -10.38
CA TRP A 3 -28.70 25.86 -10.92
C TRP A 3 -28.71 25.96 -12.46
N TYR A 4 -28.09 25.00 -13.15
CA TYR A 4 -27.96 24.94 -14.59
C TYR A 4 -29.29 24.77 -15.33
N PHE A 5 -30.25 24.01 -14.77
CA PHE A 5 -31.53 23.70 -15.44
C PHE A 5 -32.62 24.77 -15.25
N ASN A 6 -32.30 25.93 -14.68
CA ASN A 6 -33.29 26.93 -14.29
C ASN A 6 -33.69 27.91 -15.43
N GLY A 7 -33.62 27.47 -16.70
CA GLY A 7 -34.06 28.25 -17.86
C GLY A 7 -33.01 29.17 -18.52
N GLY A 8 -31.86 29.38 -17.87
CA GLY A 8 -30.77 30.23 -18.39
C GLY A 8 -29.99 29.68 -19.59
N GLN A 9 -30.31 28.45 -20.04
CA GLN A 9 -29.68 27.81 -21.21
C GLN A 9 -30.10 28.43 -22.55
N ASN A 10 -31.28 29.07 -22.60
CA ASN A 10 -31.83 29.65 -23.82
C ASN A 10 -31.21 31.03 -24.13
N ASN A 11 -30.56 31.66 -23.15
CA ASN A 11 -29.92 32.97 -23.28
C ASN A 11 -28.38 32.87 -23.42
N ARG A 12 -27.88 31.67 -23.72
CA ARG A 12 -26.44 31.38 -23.88
C ARG A 12 -26.20 30.71 -25.21
N THR A 13 -25.02 30.92 -25.76
CA THR A 13 -24.57 30.17 -26.93
C THR A 13 -24.37 28.69 -26.58
N VAL A 14 -24.43 27.82 -27.59
CA VAL A 14 -24.16 26.38 -27.46
C VAL A 14 -22.79 26.13 -26.81
N ASN A 15 -21.78 26.92 -27.17
CA ASN A 15 -20.43 26.77 -26.64
C ASN A 15 -20.32 27.12 -25.14
N GLU A 16 -21.04 28.15 -24.70
CA GLU A 16 -21.09 28.53 -23.28
C GLU A 16 -21.80 27.48 -22.44
N ASN A 17 -22.92 26.95 -22.95
CA ASN A 17 -23.64 25.84 -22.32
C ASN A 17 -22.75 24.60 -22.19
N TRP A 18 -21.99 24.27 -23.24
CA TRP A 18 -21.04 23.17 -23.23
C TRP A 18 -19.93 23.34 -22.17
N LYS A 19 -19.31 24.53 -22.09
CA LYS A 19 -18.28 24.83 -21.08
C LYS A 19 -18.81 24.69 -19.66
N LEU A 20 -20.03 25.14 -19.40
CA LEU A 20 -20.68 25.02 -18.10
C LEU A 20 -20.94 23.57 -17.70
N ILE A 21 -21.48 22.76 -18.62
CA ILE A 21 -21.69 21.32 -18.37
C ILE A 21 -20.35 20.64 -18.07
N LYS A 22 -19.34 20.87 -18.91
CA LYS A 22 -18.02 20.26 -18.79
C LYS A 22 -17.37 20.61 -17.45
N SER A 23 -17.31 21.89 -17.09
CA SER A 23 -16.75 22.35 -15.82
C SER A 23 -17.52 21.86 -14.60
N PHE A 24 -18.86 21.78 -14.69
CA PHE A 24 -19.68 21.20 -13.64
C PHE A 24 -19.34 19.72 -13.42
N LEU A 25 -19.23 18.95 -14.50
CA LEU A 25 -18.87 17.53 -14.45
C LEU A 25 -17.48 17.34 -13.87
N GLU A 26 -16.48 18.07 -14.37
CA GLU A 26 -15.09 18.01 -13.88
C GLU A 26 -15.00 18.34 -12.39
N ARG A 27 -15.70 19.38 -11.93
CA ARG A 27 -15.78 19.75 -10.52
C ARG A 27 -16.46 18.68 -9.68
N THR A 28 -17.55 18.10 -10.18
CA THR A 28 -18.30 17.04 -9.50
C THR A 28 -17.47 15.78 -9.36
N VAL A 29 -16.77 15.38 -10.43
CA VAL A 29 -15.83 14.24 -10.41
C VAL A 29 -14.70 14.51 -9.43
N LYS A 30 -14.05 15.68 -9.51
CA LYS A 30 -12.94 16.03 -8.60
C LYS A 30 -13.36 16.07 -7.13
N LYS A 31 -14.57 16.56 -6.84
CA LYS A 31 -15.09 16.70 -5.46
C LYS A 31 -15.56 15.36 -4.87
N ASN A 32 -16.24 14.54 -5.67
CA ASN A 32 -16.95 13.36 -5.17
C ASN A 32 -16.21 12.05 -5.43
N VAL A 33 -15.24 12.01 -6.35
CA VAL A 33 -14.43 10.81 -6.63
C VAL A 33 -13.12 10.91 -5.86
N PRO A 34 -12.89 10.04 -4.85
CA PRO A 34 -11.62 10.01 -4.13
C PRO A 34 -10.48 9.60 -5.07
N THR A 35 -9.69 10.57 -5.52
CA THR A 35 -8.52 10.35 -6.39
C THR A 35 -7.25 10.14 -5.55
N LYS A 36 -7.25 9.11 -4.69
CA LYS A 36 -6.01 8.71 -4.01
C LYS A 36 -5.14 7.91 -4.97
N ARG A 37 -3.99 8.47 -5.35
CA ARG A 37 -2.87 7.66 -5.85
C ARG A 37 -2.25 6.96 -4.66
N THR A 38 -2.55 5.68 -4.47
CA THR A 38 -1.81 4.88 -3.49
C THR A 38 -0.38 4.78 -3.98
N GLY A 39 0.57 5.33 -3.21
CA GLY A 39 1.98 5.12 -3.47
C GLY A 39 2.30 3.62 -3.54
N THR A 40 3.35 3.27 -4.27
CA THR A 40 3.87 1.91 -4.24
C THR A 40 4.18 1.52 -2.79
N LYS A 41 3.74 0.33 -2.37
CA LYS A 41 4.08 -0.17 -1.04
C LYS A 41 5.61 -0.20 -0.94
N THR A 42 6.17 0.55 0.00
CA THR A 42 7.61 0.50 0.28
C THR A 42 7.98 -0.94 0.58
N SER A 43 8.85 -1.50 -0.28
CA SER A 43 9.39 -2.85 -0.05
C SER A 43 10.18 -2.82 1.25
N LEU A 44 9.92 -3.79 2.12
CA LEU A 44 10.67 -3.92 3.36
C LEU A 44 12.12 -4.30 3.01
N PRO A 45 13.13 -3.62 3.57
CA PRO A 45 14.53 -3.83 3.20
C PRO A 45 15.02 -5.24 3.53
N TRP A 46 14.47 -5.88 4.56
CA TRP A 46 14.75 -7.28 4.94
C TRP A 46 13.91 -8.33 4.18
N VAL A 47 13.12 -7.93 3.19
CA VAL A 47 12.39 -8.86 2.32
C VAL A 47 13.05 -8.84 0.95
N THR A 48 14.05 -9.70 0.78
CA THR A 48 14.85 -9.84 -0.42
C THR A 48 14.07 -10.53 -1.56
N ASP A 49 14.61 -10.49 -2.79
CA ASP A 49 14.00 -11.18 -3.94
C ASP A 49 13.94 -12.70 -3.76
N SER A 50 14.91 -13.31 -3.09
CA SER A 50 14.90 -14.74 -2.78
C SER A 50 13.71 -15.10 -1.88
N ILE A 51 13.46 -14.30 -0.83
CA ILE A 51 12.29 -14.46 0.05
C ILE A 51 10.99 -14.28 -0.74
N ARG A 52 10.91 -13.29 -1.64
CA ARG A 52 9.72 -13.09 -2.50
C ARG A 52 9.48 -14.30 -3.41
N LYS A 53 10.53 -14.87 -4.01
CA LYS A 53 10.43 -16.09 -4.82
C LYS A 53 9.91 -17.27 -3.98
N LEU A 54 10.37 -17.43 -2.74
CA LEU A 54 9.87 -18.45 -1.82
C LEU A 54 8.38 -18.25 -1.47
N ILE A 55 7.97 -17.02 -1.15
CA ILE A 55 6.57 -16.66 -0.86
C ILE A 55 5.67 -17.03 -2.04
N ARG A 56 6.05 -16.63 -3.27
CA ARG A 56 5.29 -17.00 -4.48
C ARG A 56 5.21 -18.51 -4.69
N ARG A 57 6.30 -19.25 -4.41
CA ARG A 57 6.30 -20.71 -4.49
C ARG A 57 5.34 -21.34 -3.49
N ARG A 58 5.36 -20.88 -2.23
CA ARG A 58 4.41 -21.30 -1.19
C ARG A 58 2.97 -21.07 -1.63
N ASP A 59 2.67 -19.87 -2.14
CA ASP A 59 1.31 -19.49 -2.53
C ASP A 59 0.79 -20.34 -3.70
N ARG A 60 1.66 -20.62 -4.69
CA ARG A 60 1.34 -21.55 -5.77
C ARG A 60 1.04 -22.95 -5.25
N LEU A 61 1.86 -23.51 -4.35
CA LEU A 61 1.59 -24.83 -3.78
C LEU A 61 0.27 -24.88 -3.02
N HIS A 62 -0.05 -23.84 -2.25
CA HIS A 62 -1.32 -23.75 -1.54
C HIS A 62 -2.50 -23.70 -2.51
N ALA A 63 -2.39 -22.92 -3.60
CA ALA A 63 -3.43 -22.84 -4.62
C ALA A 63 -3.67 -24.19 -5.32
N ILE A 64 -2.60 -24.96 -5.58
CA ILE A 64 -2.73 -26.31 -6.15
C ILE A 64 -3.34 -27.27 -5.12
N PHE A 65 -2.87 -27.24 -3.87
CA PHE A 65 -3.42 -28.07 -2.78
C PHE A 65 -4.93 -27.84 -2.62
N LYS A 66 -5.40 -26.58 -2.63
CA LYS A 66 -6.84 -26.29 -2.54
C LYS A 66 -7.67 -26.91 -3.68
N LYS A 67 -7.07 -27.13 -4.85
CA LYS A 67 -7.76 -27.71 -6.01
C LYS A 67 -7.69 -29.24 -6.01
N THR A 68 -6.59 -29.83 -5.55
CA THR A 68 -6.33 -31.27 -5.67
C THR A 68 -6.53 -32.05 -4.38
N ASN A 69 -6.65 -31.36 -3.24
CA ASN A 69 -6.72 -31.93 -1.88
C ASN A 69 -5.59 -32.93 -1.55
N ASN A 70 -4.42 -32.78 -2.19
CA ASN A 70 -3.30 -33.70 -2.03
C ASN A 70 -2.46 -33.36 -0.79
N ASN A 71 -2.43 -34.24 0.21
CA ASN A 71 -1.69 -34.06 1.46
C ASN A 71 -0.17 -33.85 1.27
N LYS A 72 0.45 -34.46 0.24
CA LYS A 72 1.89 -34.23 -0.04
C LYS A 72 2.18 -32.77 -0.41
N LEU A 73 1.23 -32.08 -1.03
CA LEU A 73 1.36 -30.65 -1.34
C LEU A 73 1.15 -29.79 -0.09
N ARG A 74 0.29 -30.22 0.83
CA ARG A 74 0.09 -29.58 2.13
C ARG A 74 1.37 -29.62 2.97
N ASP A 75 2.05 -30.75 3.01
CA ASP A 75 3.29 -30.91 3.78
C ASP A 75 4.40 -30.04 3.19
N LYS A 76 4.60 -30.08 1.86
CA LYS A 76 5.54 -29.18 1.17
C LYS A 76 5.21 -27.70 1.38
N TRP A 77 3.93 -27.34 1.46
CA TRP A 77 3.50 -25.99 1.79
C TRP A 77 3.87 -25.61 3.22
N ALA A 78 3.66 -26.51 4.20
CA ALA A 78 4.01 -26.30 5.59
C ALA A 78 5.53 -26.12 5.77
N ASP A 79 6.34 -26.94 5.08
CA ASP A 79 7.79 -26.82 5.06
C ASP A 79 8.26 -25.48 4.50
N LEU A 80 7.70 -25.06 3.35
CA LEU A 80 8.00 -23.76 2.77
C LEU A 80 7.58 -22.61 3.68
N ARG A 81 6.44 -22.71 4.36
CA ARG A 81 5.97 -21.70 5.32
C ARG A 81 6.96 -21.56 6.47
N SER A 82 7.43 -22.67 7.03
CA SER A 82 8.44 -22.70 8.10
C SER A 82 9.78 -22.13 7.63
N ARG A 83 10.22 -22.50 6.42
CA ARG A 83 11.44 -21.96 5.80
C ARG A 83 11.34 -20.46 5.60
N ILE A 84 10.26 -19.95 5.01
CA ILE A 84 10.06 -18.50 4.81
C ILE A 84 10.13 -17.75 6.13
N LYS A 85 9.50 -18.29 7.20
CA LYS A 85 9.55 -17.67 8.53
C LYS A 85 11.00 -17.53 9.02
N LYS A 86 11.81 -18.59 8.89
CA LYS A 86 13.24 -18.57 9.25
C LYS A 86 14.03 -17.57 8.42
N GLU A 87 13.89 -17.59 7.09
CA GLU A 87 14.61 -16.68 6.18
C GLU A 87 14.28 -15.21 6.45
N VAL A 88 13.01 -14.89 6.68
CA VAL A 88 12.57 -13.53 7.04
C VAL A 88 13.17 -13.12 8.38
N GLN A 89 13.20 -14.00 9.37
CA GLN A 89 13.79 -13.72 10.67
C GLN A 89 15.30 -13.44 10.55
N ILE A 90 16.03 -14.29 9.83
CA ILE A 90 17.47 -14.14 9.59
C ILE A 90 17.74 -12.82 8.86
N SER A 91 17.03 -12.54 7.77
CA SER A 91 17.23 -11.31 7.01
C SER A 91 16.90 -10.07 7.83
N HIS A 92 15.86 -10.13 8.68
CA HIS A 92 15.53 -9.04 9.60
C HIS A 92 16.61 -8.85 10.67
N THR A 93 17.12 -9.92 11.28
CA THR A 93 18.23 -9.84 12.24
C THR A 93 19.48 -9.24 11.59
N ASN A 94 19.84 -9.67 10.39
CA ASN A 94 20.99 -9.12 9.66
C ASN A 94 20.81 -7.63 9.34
N TYR A 95 19.61 -7.23 8.93
CA TYR A 95 19.28 -5.82 8.70
C TYR A 95 19.42 -4.96 9.97
N VAL A 96 18.92 -5.46 11.10
CA VAL A 96 19.04 -4.78 12.39
C VAL A 96 20.50 -4.73 12.87
N ASN A 97 21.25 -5.83 12.75
CA ASN A 97 22.65 -5.88 13.13
C ASN A 97 23.50 -4.93 12.29
N GLY A 98 23.24 -4.82 10.98
CA GLY A 98 23.89 -3.85 10.11
C GLY A 98 23.60 -2.41 10.57
N MET A 99 22.34 -2.09 10.87
CA MET A 99 21.99 -0.78 11.41
C MET A 99 22.66 -0.49 12.76
N ILE A 100 22.84 -1.50 13.62
CA ILE A 100 23.50 -1.34 14.92
C ILE A 100 25.01 -1.15 14.76
N GLY A 101 25.64 -1.89 13.85
CA GLY A 101 27.06 -1.75 13.52
C GLY A 101 27.41 -0.34 13.03
N ASP A 102 26.53 0.26 12.23
CA ASP A 102 26.72 1.59 11.64
C ASP A 102 26.40 2.76 12.59
N ILE A 103 25.89 2.51 13.81
CA ILE A 103 25.51 3.56 14.78
C ILE A 103 26.66 4.53 15.07
N LYS A 104 27.91 4.05 15.05
CA LYS A 104 29.09 4.89 15.30
C LYS A 104 29.28 5.99 14.24
N HIS A 105 28.77 5.79 13.03
CA HIS A 105 28.92 6.72 11.91
C HIS A 105 27.60 7.43 11.55
N ASP A 106 26.47 6.73 11.60
CA ASP A 106 25.13 7.32 11.39
C ASP A 106 24.09 6.68 12.31
N THR A 107 23.54 7.49 13.23
CA THR A 107 22.51 7.06 14.17
C THR A 107 21.08 7.21 13.62
N LYS A 108 20.90 7.96 12.52
CA LYS A 108 19.56 8.29 11.98
C LYS A 108 18.77 7.05 11.54
N PRO A 109 19.34 6.05 10.84
CA PRO A 109 18.62 4.85 10.41
C PRO A 109 18.08 4.05 11.59
N PHE A 110 18.88 3.90 12.64
CA PHE A 110 18.50 3.24 13.89
C PHE A 110 17.31 3.93 14.55
N TRP A 111 17.40 5.24 14.79
CA TRP A 111 16.31 5.99 15.41
C TRP A 111 15.05 6.02 14.55
N ARG A 112 15.18 6.09 13.22
CA ARG A 112 14.06 5.96 12.28
C ARG A 112 13.36 4.60 12.42
N TYR A 113 14.13 3.52 12.53
CA TYR A 113 13.60 2.17 12.74
C TYR A 113 12.87 2.04 14.08
N ILE A 114 13.47 2.51 15.19
CA ILE A 114 12.86 2.49 16.53
C ILE A 114 11.58 3.33 16.58
N ASN A 115 11.62 4.57 16.07
CA ASN A 115 10.46 5.46 16.02
C ASN A 115 9.34 4.89 15.12
N GLY A 116 9.70 4.15 14.07
CA GLY A 116 8.75 3.43 13.23
C GLY A 116 8.02 2.28 13.96
N LYS A 117 8.66 1.61 14.91
CA LYS A 117 8.02 0.57 15.73
C LYS A 117 7.03 1.16 16.74
N LYS A 118 7.35 2.31 17.34
CA LYS A 118 6.49 2.99 18.33
C LYS A 118 5.16 3.49 17.75
N LYS A 119 5.13 3.89 16.47
CA LYS A 119 3.93 4.43 15.79
C LYS A 119 2.75 3.44 15.67
N LYS A 120 2.96 2.13 15.84
CA LYS A 120 1.89 1.13 15.76
C LYS A 120 0.94 1.11 16.96
N ASN A 121 1.27 1.82 18.04
CA ASN A 121 0.43 1.90 19.25
C ASN A 121 -0.60 3.05 19.20
N MET A 122 -0.70 3.81 18.10
CA MET A 122 -1.79 4.76 17.90
C MET A 122 -3.00 4.04 17.29
N VAL A 123 -4.02 3.81 18.11
CA VAL A 123 -5.30 3.16 17.73
C VAL A 123 -6.06 3.97 16.66
N PHE A 124 -5.81 5.27 16.57
CA PHE A 124 -6.43 6.15 15.58
C PHE A 124 -5.38 7.07 14.95
N PRO A 125 -5.25 7.14 13.62
CA PRO A 125 -4.35 8.10 12.98
C PRO A 125 -4.86 9.53 13.22
N LEU A 126 -3.97 10.45 13.62
CA LEU A 126 -4.29 11.88 13.71
C LEU A 126 -4.69 12.39 12.32
N LEU A 127 -5.90 12.94 12.22
CA LEU A 127 -6.36 13.59 11.00
C LEU A 127 -5.40 14.75 10.70
N LYS A 128 -4.80 14.74 9.50
CA LYS A 128 -4.01 15.87 9.04
C LYS A 128 -4.93 17.09 8.98
N ARG A 129 -4.62 18.13 9.75
CA ARG A 129 -5.28 19.43 9.67
C ARG A 129 -5.12 19.93 8.23
N ILE A 130 -6.24 20.14 7.55
CA ILE A 130 -6.26 20.87 6.29
C ILE A 130 -5.77 22.28 6.65
N ALA A 131 -4.66 22.71 6.06
CA ALA A 131 -4.22 24.09 6.20
C ALA A 131 -5.27 24.98 5.51
N ASN A 132 -5.83 25.92 6.27
CA ASN A 132 -6.67 27.00 5.75
C ASN A 132 -5.84 27.95 4.89
#